data_AF-A0A8S1X5Q2-F1
#
_entry.id   AF-A0A8S1X5Q2-F1
#
_cell.length_a   1.000
_cell.length_b   1.000
_cell.length_c   1.000
_cell.angle_alpha   90.00
_cell.angle_beta   90.00
_cell.angle_gamma   90.00
#
_symmetry.space_group_name_H-M   'P 1'
#
loop_
_entity.id
_entity.type
_entity.pdbx_description
1 polymer ?
#
loop_
_entity_poly.entity_id
_entity_poly.type
_entity_poly.pdbx_seq_one_letter_code
_entity_poly.pdbx_strand_id
1 'polypeptide(L)'
;MKEQYEQTIKDNKKQYEQDKQVMMKKFEDEQNKVKQEFNQNLSQKISELQEALTKLDQINKIKLEQEKLNKIQLEKIQLYNKSLSFSNTYKHTNCQLSEGGKVVAETSNNSYFCFCLCEQAIPKTGKIQFAFQMISGSYFMVGIGFRDIMQKNNYYNCYQTGYGTYLIQCGGCTYSHHNKDLNGKSLSFQFTNNDIIIIEVCIEHKYIKWSRQNNPQATTVLDIDTSQELYPCVGVYGQSKIKLLDNIPI
;
A
#
# COMPACT_ATOMS: atom_id res chain seq x y z
N MET A 1 -5.23 -9.39 98.53
CA MET A 1 -6.47 -9.44 97.71
C MET A 1 -6.66 -8.19 96.85
N LYS A 2 -6.63 -6.96 97.39
CA LYS A 2 -6.85 -5.73 96.61
C LYS A 2 -5.81 -5.49 95.49
N GLU A 3 -4.53 -5.66 95.80
CA GLU A 3 -3.43 -5.48 94.83
C GLU A 3 -3.47 -6.52 93.68
N GLN A 4 -3.80 -7.77 93.98
CA GLN A 4 -4.00 -8.80 92.95
C GLN A 4 -5.16 -8.44 92.00
N TYR A 5 -6.26 -7.91 92.53
CA TYR A 5 -7.42 -7.50 91.74
C TYR A 5 -7.11 -6.30 90.84
N GLU A 6 -6.40 -5.30 91.35
CA GLU A 6 -5.95 -4.13 90.56
C GLU A 6 -4.98 -4.54 89.45
N GLN A 7 -4.08 -5.48 89.73
CA GLN A 7 -3.16 -6.04 88.74
C GLN A 7 -3.93 -6.80 87.63
N THR A 8 -4.91 -7.64 88.00
CA THR A 8 -5.77 -8.34 87.03
C THR A 8 -6.56 -7.37 86.14
N ILE A 9 -7.10 -6.27 86.68
CA ILE A 9 -7.79 -5.25 85.87
C ILE A 9 -6.82 -4.60 84.87
N LYS A 10 -5.60 -4.30 85.30
CA LYS A 10 -4.57 -3.67 84.46
C LYS A 10 -4.14 -4.61 83.32
N ASP A 11 -3.98 -5.89 83.61
CA ASP A 11 -3.62 -6.91 82.62
C ASP A 11 -4.75 -7.15 81.62
N ASN A 12 -6.01 -7.21 82.08
CA ASN A 12 -7.18 -7.32 81.20
C ASN A 12 -7.34 -6.10 80.28
N LYS A 13 -7.09 -4.88 80.77
CA LYS A 13 -7.11 -3.67 79.93
C LYS A 13 -6.00 -3.70 78.87
N LYS A 14 -4.81 -4.16 79.24
CA LYS A 14 -3.68 -4.30 78.32
C LYS A 14 -3.97 -5.34 77.23
N GLN A 15 -4.52 -6.49 77.62
CA GLN A 15 -4.93 -7.54 76.68
C GLN A 15 -6.00 -7.03 75.71
N TYR A 16 -7.02 -6.33 76.21
CA TYR A 16 -8.06 -5.73 75.37
C TYR A 16 -7.49 -4.76 74.33
N GLU A 17 -6.57 -3.88 74.71
CA GLU A 17 -5.98 -2.93 73.76
C GLU A 17 -5.08 -3.63 72.73
N GLN A 18 -4.37 -4.70 73.13
CA GLN A 18 -3.61 -5.55 72.21
C GLN A 18 -4.53 -6.27 71.20
N ASP A 19 -5.61 -6.89 71.66
CA ASP A 19 -6.57 -7.59 70.80
C ASP A 19 -7.25 -6.62 69.83
N LYS A 20 -7.57 -5.41 70.27
CA LYS A 20 -8.11 -4.33 69.43
C LYS A 20 -7.12 -3.91 68.34
N GLN A 21 -5.84 -3.73 68.67
CA GLN A 21 -4.80 -3.41 67.69
C GLN A 21 -4.62 -4.53 66.66
N VAL A 22 -4.64 -5.79 67.11
CA VAL A 22 -4.56 -6.96 66.22
C VAL A 22 -5.77 -7.03 65.28
N MET A 23 -6.98 -6.76 65.79
CA MET A 23 -8.20 -6.73 64.98
C MET A 23 -8.17 -5.61 63.94
N MET A 24 -7.77 -4.40 64.32
CA MET A 24 -7.63 -3.26 63.40
C MET A 24 -6.61 -3.55 62.30
N LYS A 25 -5.45 -4.11 62.65
CA LYS A 25 -4.44 -4.48 61.67
C LYS A 25 -4.95 -5.54 60.69
N LYS A 26 -5.64 -6.58 61.17
CA LYS A 26 -6.26 -7.59 60.31
C LYS A 26 -7.25 -6.98 59.33
N PHE A 27 -8.06 -6.02 59.80
CA PHE A 27 -9.04 -5.33 58.97
C PHE A 27 -8.35 -4.45 57.89
N GLU A 28 -7.30 -3.72 58.24
CA GLU A 28 -6.50 -2.95 57.27
C GLU A 28 -5.81 -3.85 56.25
N ASP A 29 -5.22 -4.97 56.68
CA ASP A 29 -4.58 -5.95 55.80
C ASP A 29 -5.59 -6.55 54.81
N GLU A 30 -6.81 -6.86 55.28
CA GLU A 30 -7.90 -7.38 54.44
C GLU A 30 -8.41 -6.34 53.44
N GLN A 31 -8.58 -5.08 53.86
CA GLN A 31 -8.92 -3.98 52.95
C GLN A 31 -7.85 -3.76 51.87
N ASN A 32 -6.57 -3.82 52.25
CA ASN A 32 -5.46 -3.67 51.32
C ASN A 32 -5.41 -4.83 50.32
N LYS A 33 -5.67 -6.06 50.77
CA LYS A 33 -5.74 -7.23 49.90
C LYS A 33 -6.87 -7.09 48.86
N VAL A 34 -8.08 -6.73 49.30
CA VAL A 34 -9.23 -6.52 48.38
C VAL A 34 -8.91 -5.42 47.37
N LYS A 35 -8.29 -4.32 47.80
CA LYS A 35 -7.90 -3.21 46.90
C LYS A 35 -6.86 -3.64 45.87
N GLN A 36 -5.88 -4.47 46.26
CA GLN A 36 -4.87 -5.01 45.35
C GLN A 36 -5.50 -5.95 44.31
N GLU A 37 -6.34 -6.89 44.74
CA GLU A 37 -7.05 -7.81 43.84
C GLU A 37 -7.97 -7.05 42.86
N PHE A 38 -8.68 -6.03 43.35
CA PHE A 38 -9.51 -5.17 42.50
C PHE A 38 -8.67 -4.43 41.44
N ASN A 39 -7.54 -3.84 41.83
CA ASN A 39 -6.67 -3.13 40.89
C ASN A 39 -6.03 -4.06 39.85
N GLN A 40 -5.65 -5.28 40.26
CA GLN A 40 -5.12 -6.29 39.34
C GLN A 40 -6.18 -6.70 38.31
N ASN A 41 -7.41 -7.00 38.77
CA ASN A 41 -8.53 -7.32 37.89
C ASN A 41 -8.86 -6.16 36.94
N LEU A 42 -8.85 -4.92 37.43
CA LEU A 42 -9.10 -3.74 36.61
C LEU A 42 -8.02 -3.54 35.54
N SER A 43 -6.74 -3.69 35.90
CA SER A 43 -5.62 -3.61 34.95
C SER A 43 -5.71 -4.69 33.88
N GLN A 44 -6.07 -5.91 34.26
CA GLN A 44 -6.29 -7.00 33.30
C GLN A 44 -7.43 -6.68 32.35
N LYS A 45 -8.57 -6.20 32.85
CA LYS A 45 -9.73 -5.82 32.03
C LYS A 45 -9.40 -4.69 31.04
N ILE A 46 -8.59 -3.72 31.44
CA ILE A 46 -8.13 -2.64 30.55
C ILE A 46 -7.26 -3.21 29.42
N SER A 47 -6.34 -4.13 29.74
CA SER A 47 -5.49 -4.77 28.73
C SER A 47 -6.32 -5.60 27.73
N GLU A 48 -7.30 -6.37 28.20
CA GLU A 48 -8.22 -7.14 27.36
C GLU A 48 -9.01 -6.22 26.40
N LEU A 49 -9.46 -5.06 26.89
CA LEU A 49 -10.19 -4.09 26.09
C LEU A 49 -9.31 -3.44 25.00
N GLN A 50 -8.06 -3.11 25.32
CA GLN A 50 -7.09 -2.55 24.36
C GLN A 50 -6.78 -3.53 23.23
N GLU A 51 -6.62 -4.82 23.56
CA GLU A 51 -6.41 -5.85 22.55
C GLU A 51 -7.64 -6.01 21.64
N ALA A 52 -8.86 -5.99 22.22
CA ALA A 52 -10.10 -6.06 21.45
C ALA A 52 -10.28 -4.88 20.49
N LEU A 53 -9.95 -3.65 20.93
CA LEU A 53 -9.99 -2.45 20.08
C LEU A 53 -9.01 -2.56 18.91
N THR A 54 -7.78 -3.03 19.18
CA THR A 54 -6.76 -3.21 18.13
C THR A 54 -7.21 -4.22 17.07
N LYS A 55 -7.84 -5.33 17.49
CA LYS A 55 -8.41 -6.33 16.57
C LYS A 55 -9.56 -5.75 15.74
N LEU A 56 -10.43 -4.94 16.35
CA LEU A 56 -11.54 -4.28 15.65
C LEU A 56 -11.02 -3.36 14.54
N ASP A 57 -9.97 -2.57 14.81
CA ASP A 57 -9.34 -1.70 13.81
C ASP A 57 -8.74 -2.48 12.65
N GLN A 58 -8.11 -3.62 12.92
CA GLN A 58 -7.60 -4.51 11.87
C GLN A 58 -8.72 -5.09 11.00
N ILE A 59 -9.82 -5.55 11.62
CA ILE A 59 -11.00 -6.05 10.90
C ILE A 59 -11.61 -4.97 10.01
N ASN A 60 -11.72 -3.74 10.52
CA ASN A 60 -12.26 -2.61 9.75
C ASN A 60 -11.37 -2.28 8.54
N LYS A 61 -10.04 -2.32 8.68
CA LYS A 61 -9.10 -2.14 7.56
C LYS A 61 -9.27 -3.24 6.50
N ILE A 62 -9.33 -4.51 6.91
CA ILE A 62 -9.52 -5.65 5.99
C ILE A 62 -10.87 -5.53 5.26
N LYS A 63 -11.94 -5.19 5.98
CA LYS A 63 -13.27 -5.02 5.38
C LYS A 63 -13.29 -3.90 4.35
N LEU A 64 -12.63 -2.77 4.63
CA LEU A 64 -12.51 -1.66 3.69
C LEU A 64 -11.73 -2.06 2.42
N GLU A 65 -10.65 -2.83 2.56
CA GLU A 65 -9.89 -3.36 1.42
C GLU A 65 -10.71 -4.36 0.59
N GLN A 66 -11.50 -5.23 1.24
CA GLN A 66 -12.42 -6.15 0.57
C GLN A 66 -13.54 -5.43 -0.18
N GLU A 67 -14.15 -4.40 0.42
CA GLU A 67 -15.18 -3.59 -0.24
C GLU A 67 -14.63 -2.88 -1.48
N LYS A 68 -13.40 -2.35 -1.41
CA LYS A 68 -12.68 -1.81 -2.58
C LYS A 68 -12.52 -2.87 -3.67
N LEU A 69 -12.06 -4.07 -3.33
CA LEU A 69 -11.89 -5.17 -4.29
C LEU A 69 -13.22 -5.63 -4.92
N ASN A 70 -14.29 -5.74 -4.15
CA ASN A 70 -15.59 -6.15 -4.66
C ASN A 70 -16.18 -5.12 -5.62
N LYS A 71 -16.02 -3.82 -5.32
CA LYS A 71 -16.45 -2.73 -6.21
C LYS A 71 -15.69 -2.77 -7.53
N ILE A 72 -14.40 -3.13 -7.48
CA ILE A 72 -13.57 -3.36 -8.66
C ILE A 72 -14.08 -4.53 -9.51
N GLN A 73 -14.61 -5.61 -8.92
CA GLN A 73 -15.05 -6.79 -9.68
C GLN A 73 -16.38 -6.59 -10.45
N LEU A 74 -17.29 -5.75 -9.94
CA LEU A 74 -18.64 -5.61 -10.50
C LEU A 74 -18.72 -4.76 -11.79
N GLU A 75 -17.69 -3.96 -12.08
CA GLU A 75 -17.69 -3.12 -13.27
C GLU A 75 -17.25 -3.89 -14.52
N LYS A 76 -18.13 -3.88 -15.53
CA LYS A 76 -17.81 -4.38 -16.87
C LYS A 76 -16.59 -3.64 -17.41
N ILE A 77 -15.51 -4.38 -17.66
CA ILE A 77 -14.34 -3.88 -18.37
C ILE A 77 -14.81 -3.44 -19.76
N GLN A 78 -14.64 -2.15 -20.07
CA GLN A 78 -14.79 -1.69 -21.44
C GLN A 78 -13.48 -2.00 -22.14
N LEU A 79 -13.54 -2.86 -23.15
CA LEU A 79 -12.38 -3.09 -24.00
C LEU A 79 -11.98 -1.75 -24.63
N TYR A 80 -10.69 -1.44 -24.60
CA TYR A 80 -10.21 -0.20 -25.19
C TYR A 80 -10.29 -0.32 -26.72
N ASN A 81 -11.34 0.24 -27.32
CA ASN A 81 -11.66 0.06 -28.73
C ASN A 81 -10.71 0.78 -29.71
N LYS A 82 -9.68 1.47 -29.22
CA LYS A 82 -8.69 2.15 -30.06
C LYS A 82 -7.40 1.35 -30.08
N SER A 83 -6.84 1.12 -31.27
CA SER A 83 -5.49 0.60 -31.39
C SER A 83 -4.51 1.60 -30.77
N LEU A 84 -3.81 1.18 -29.72
CA LEU A 84 -2.82 2.01 -29.04
C LEU A 84 -1.51 2.02 -29.83
N SER A 85 -0.85 3.17 -29.92
CA SER A 85 0.50 3.30 -30.51
C SER A 85 1.36 4.19 -29.64
N PHE A 86 2.66 3.87 -29.52
CA PHE A 86 3.64 4.79 -28.94
C PHE A 86 3.76 6.05 -29.81
N SER A 87 3.81 7.20 -29.17
CA SER A 87 3.91 8.49 -29.84
C SER A 87 5.36 8.79 -30.21
N ASN A 88 5.59 9.16 -31.47
CA ASN A 88 6.89 9.67 -31.89
C ASN A 88 7.17 11.09 -31.32
N THR A 89 6.13 11.77 -30.83
CA THR A 89 6.20 13.11 -30.24
C THR A 89 6.34 13.06 -28.72
N TYR A 90 5.60 12.16 -28.05
CA TYR A 90 5.58 12.06 -26.58
C TYR A 90 6.59 11.05 -26.07
N LYS A 91 7.87 11.28 -26.37
CA LYS A 91 8.95 10.38 -25.98
C LYS A 91 10.26 11.11 -25.73
N HIS A 92 11.10 10.49 -24.91
CA HIS A 92 12.49 10.85 -24.80
C HIS A 92 13.22 10.70 -26.14
N THR A 93 14.25 11.53 -26.39
CA THR A 93 15.01 11.52 -27.66
C THR A 93 15.72 10.19 -27.92
N ASN A 94 16.14 9.50 -26.86
CA ASN A 94 16.80 8.19 -26.94
C ASN A 94 15.83 7.01 -27.05
N CYS A 95 14.52 7.25 -27.06
CA CYS A 95 13.53 6.22 -27.38
C CYS A 95 13.36 6.14 -28.90
N GLN A 96 13.59 4.97 -29.49
CA GLN A 96 13.29 4.69 -30.89
C GLN A 96 12.08 3.78 -30.99
N LEU A 97 11.21 4.12 -31.93
CA LEU A 97 10.00 3.35 -32.22
C LEU A 97 10.22 2.45 -33.43
N SER A 98 9.62 1.27 -33.39
CA SER A 98 9.56 0.33 -34.51
C SER A 98 8.21 -0.41 -34.55
N GLU A 99 8.02 -1.27 -35.55
CA GLU A 99 6.79 -2.06 -35.75
C GLU A 99 5.53 -1.18 -35.77
N GLY A 100 5.56 -0.06 -36.50
CA GLY A 100 4.42 0.87 -36.58
C GLY A 100 4.08 1.55 -35.25
N GLY A 101 5.08 1.77 -34.37
CA GLY A 101 4.87 2.38 -33.06
C GLY A 101 4.40 1.39 -31.99
N LYS A 102 4.49 0.08 -32.24
CA LYS A 102 4.18 -0.95 -31.23
C LYS A 102 5.35 -1.28 -30.34
N VAL A 103 6.57 -0.93 -30.73
CA VAL A 103 7.77 -1.28 -29.98
C VAL A 103 8.58 -0.04 -29.71
N VAL A 104 9.04 0.08 -28.47
CA VAL A 104 10.00 1.09 -28.06
C VAL A 104 11.27 0.42 -27.57
N ALA A 105 12.42 0.93 -28.01
CA ALA A 105 13.73 0.54 -27.55
C ALA A 105 14.55 1.78 -27.21
N GLU A 106 15.44 1.67 -26.22
CA GLU A 106 16.44 2.70 -25.99
C GLU A 106 17.62 2.55 -26.96
N THR A 107 18.02 3.63 -27.63
CA THR A 107 19.06 3.60 -28.66
C THR A 107 20.48 3.79 -28.14
N SER A 108 20.61 4.39 -26.95
CA SER A 108 21.88 4.70 -26.32
C SER A 108 21.87 4.18 -24.89
N ASN A 109 22.98 3.65 -24.40
CA ASN A 109 23.10 3.34 -22.98
C ASN A 109 23.16 4.65 -22.17
N ASN A 110 21.99 5.16 -21.79
CA ASN A 110 21.89 6.30 -20.91
C ASN A 110 21.82 5.80 -19.46
N SER A 111 22.48 6.49 -18.54
CA SER A 111 22.43 6.13 -17.10
C SER A 111 21.09 6.46 -16.43
N TYR A 112 20.04 6.71 -17.21
CA TYR A 112 18.72 7.14 -16.74
C TYR A 112 17.61 6.47 -17.55
N PHE A 113 16.45 6.25 -16.93
CA PHE A 113 15.26 5.79 -17.66
C PHE A 113 14.83 6.83 -18.69
N CYS A 114 14.58 6.37 -19.91
CA CYS A 114 14.01 7.12 -20.99
C CYS A 114 12.52 6.74 -21.14
N PHE A 115 11.61 7.71 -21.06
CA PHE A 115 10.18 7.44 -21.09
C PHE A 115 9.56 7.63 -22.48
N CYS A 116 8.49 6.89 -22.76
CA CYS A 116 7.67 7.03 -23.96
C CYS A 116 6.19 6.80 -23.62
N LEU A 117 5.32 7.69 -24.10
CA LEU A 117 3.88 7.63 -23.92
C LEU A 117 3.20 7.18 -25.22
N CYS A 118 2.01 6.61 -25.11
CA CYS A 118 1.14 6.38 -26.25
C CYS A 118 0.53 7.69 -26.77
N GLU A 119 0.07 7.69 -28.02
CA GLU A 119 -0.62 8.84 -28.62
C GLU A 119 -2.02 9.05 -28.06
N GLN A 120 -2.70 7.97 -27.69
CA GLN A 120 -4.09 8.02 -27.26
C GLN A 120 -4.18 8.15 -25.73
N ALA A 121 -4.94 9.14 -25.27
CA ALA A 121 -5.27 9.31 -23.86
C ALA A 121 -6.24 8.21 -23.38
N ILE A 122 -6.10 7.84 -22.12
CA ILE A 122 -7.06 7.01 -21.40
C ILE A 122 -8.41 7.75 -21.34
N PRO A 123 -9.54 7.11 -21.68
CA PRO A 123 -10.84 7.74 -21.62
C PRO A 123 -11.12 8.25 -20.22
N LYS A 124 -11.79 9.40 -20.10
CA LYS A 124 -12.13 10.01 -18.80
C LYS A 124 -13.23 9.29 -18.02
N THR A 125 -13.72 8.18 -18.54
CA THR A 125 -14.74 7.34 -17.94
C THR A 125 -14.43 5.88 -18.29
N GLY A 126 -14.81 5.00 -17.39
CA GLY A 126 -14.75 3.58 -17.52
C GLY A 126 -13.46 2.98 -16.99
N LYS A 127 -13.43 1.67 -17.20
CA LYS A 127 -12.29 0.83 -16.93
C LYS A 127 -11.73 0.34 -18.24
N ILE A 128 -10.44 0.58 -18.44
CA ILE A 128 -9.70 0.13 -19.64
C ILE A 128 -8.61 -0.84 -19.25
N GLN A 129 -8.21 -1.66 -20.22
CA GLN A 129 -7.05 -2.53 -20.10
C GLN A 129 -6.15 -2.41 -21.33
N PHE A 130 -4.85 -2.54 -21.11
CA PHE A 130 -3.82 -2.65 -22.15
C PHE A 130 -2.66 -3.50 -21.63
N ALA A 131 -1.81 -4.01 -22.52
CA ALA A 131 -0.74 -4.91 -22.14
C ALA A 131 0.60 -4.55 -22.78
N PHE A 132 1.66 -4.73 -22.01
CA PHE A 132 3.04 -4.57 -22.45
C PHE A 132 3.81 -5.88 -22.28
N GLN A 133 4.53 -6.29 -23.30
CA GLN A 133 5.47 -7.40 -23.28
C GLN A 133 6.90 -6.89 -23.12
N MET A 134 7.62 -7.41 -22.12
CA MET A 134 9.03 -7.09 -21.92
C MET A 134 9.84 -7.91 -22.91
N ILE A 135 10.41 -7.31 -23.96
CA ILE A 135 11.07 -8.09 -25.01
C ILE A 135 12.48 -8.50 -24.59
N SER A 136 13.29 -7.53 -24.18
CA SER A 136 14.69 -7.75 -23.81
C SER A 136 15.22 -6.56 -23.02
N GLY A 137 16.12 -6.79 -22.07
CA GLY A 137 16.68 -5.72 -21.25
C GLY A 137 16.95 -6.12 -19.80
N SER A 138 17.49 -5.17 -19.04
CA SER A 138 17.78 -5.31 -17.61
C SER A 138 16.74 -4.61 -16.73
N TYR A 139 16.19 -3.50 -17.20
CA TYR A 139 15.26 -2.68 -16.42
C TYR A 139 14.12 -2.13 -17.27
N PHE A 140 12.91 -2.34 -16.75
CA PHE A 140 11.66 -1.91 -17.38
C PHE A 140 10.81 -1.17 -16.37
N MET A 141 10.06 -0.18 -16.85
CA MET A 141 8.95 0.41 -16.13
C MET A 141 7.72 0.47 -17.01
N VAL A 142 6.55 0.17 -16.46
CA VAL A 142 5.27 0.23 -17.18
C VAL A 142 4.17 0.84 -16.33
N GLY A 143 3.27 1.59 -16.96
CA GLY A 143 2.19 2.25 -16.23
C GLY A 143 1.52 3.33 -17.04
N ILE A 144 1.22 4.45 -16.38
CA ILE A 144 0.55 5.61 -16.98
C ILE A 144 1.21 6.91 -16.54
N GLY A 145 1.01 7.98 -17.30
CA GLY A 145 1.50 9.30 -16.91
C GLY A 145 0.73 10.47 -17.53
N PHE A 146 0.96 11.66 -16.97
CA PHE A 146 0.44 12.93 -17.45
C PHE A 146 1.39 13.49 -18.51
N ARG A 147 0.93 13.62 -19.75
CA ARG A 147 1.73 14.08 -20.89
C ARG A 147 2.48 15.38 -20.58
N ASP A 148 1.76 16.39 -20.11
CA ASP A 148 2.30 17.75 -19.95
C ASP A 148 3.37 17.82 -18.83
N ILE A 149 3.18 17.05 -17.75
CA ILE A 149 4.16 16.96 -16.65
C ILE A 149 5.40 16.21 -17.10
N MET A 150 5.25 15.06 -17.77
CA MET A 150 6.38 14.28 -18.28
C MET A 150 7.17 15.07 -19.33
N GLN A 151 6.48 15.80 -20.21
CA GLN A 151 7.11 16.67 -21.20
C GLN A 151 7.92 17.79 -20.55
N LYS A 152 7.39 18.45 -19.50
CA LYS A 152 8.12 19.47 -18.74
C LYS A 152 9.40 18.92 -18.09
N ASN A 153 9.40 17.64 -17.73
CA ASN A 153 10.56 16.94 -17.19
C ASN A 153 11.44 16.28 -18.28
N ASN A 154 11.26 16.66 -19.55
CA ASN A 154 11.98 16.12 -20.70
C ASN A 154 11.92 14.59 -20.80
N TYR A 155 10.84 13.96 -20.33
CA TYR A 155 10.69 12.51 -20.31
C TYR A 155 11.84 11.77 -19.59
N TYR A 156 12.37 12.40 -18.55
CA TYR A 156 13.34 11.85 -17.60
C TYR A 156 12.78 11.79 -16.19
N ASN A 157 13.35 10.89 -15.38
CA ASN A 157 13.15 10.76 -13.94
C ASN A 157 11.70 10.45 -13.50
N CYS A 158 11.55 9.50 -12.57
CA CYS A 158 10.26 9.19 -11.93
C CYS A 158 10.39 8.93 -10.42
N TYR A 159 11.58 9.16 -9.85
CA TYR A 159 11.91 8.72 -8.50
C TYR A 159 11.22 9.54 -7.39
N GLN A 160 10.73 10.74 -7.72
CA GLN A 160 10.10 11.65 -6.76
C GLN A 160 8.62 11.85 -7.12
N THR A 161 7.83 12.27 -6.14
CA THR A 161 6.46 12.73 -6.39
C THR A 161 6.46 13.98 -7.28
N GLY A 162 5.36 14.21 -7.98
CA GLY A 162 5.22 15.36 -8.88
C GLY A 162 5.75 15.14 -10.30
N TYR A 163 6.41 14.02 -10.61
CA TYR A 163 6.96 13.76 -11.95
C TYR A 163 5.94 13.27 -12.99
N GLY A 164 4.74 12.97 -12.51
CA GLY A 164 3.57 12.80 -13.36
C GLY A 164 3.38 11.37 -13.85
N THR A 165 3.85 10.39 -13.09
CA THR A 165 3.83 8.99 -13.47
C THR A 165 3.25 8.11 -12.38
N TYR A 166 2.59 7.03 -12.79
CA TYR A 166 2.22 5.90 -11.96
C TYR A 166 2.81 4.65 -12.60
N LEU A 167 3.91 4.14 -12.05
CA LEU A 167 4.73 3.11 -12.68
C LEU A 167 5.03 1.98 -11.70
N ILE A 168 5.21 0.78 -12.26
CA ILE A 168 5.88 -0.32 -11.60
C ILE A 168 7.14 -0.69 -12.39
N GLN A 169 8.25 -0.87 -11.68
CA GLN A 169 9.51 -1.34 -12.23
C GLN A 169 9.60 -2.86 -12.15
N CYS A 170 10.36 -3.50 -13.05
CA CYS A 170 10.62 -4.94 -13.05
C CYS A 170 11.01 -5.55 -11.70
N GLY A 171 11.76 -4.81 -10.86
CA GLY A 171 12.16 -5.22 -9.52
C GLY A 171 11.07 -5.11 -8.45
N GLY A 172 9.87 -4.66 -8.81
CA GLY A 172 8.71 -4.49 -7.93
C GLY A 172 8.61 -3.14 -7.23
N CYS A 173 9.53 -2.21 -7.52
CA CYS A 173 9.42 -0.84 -7.02
C CYS A 173 8.30 -0.08 -7.71
N THR A 174 7.45 0.60 -6.93
CA THR A 174 6.40 1.47 -7.47
C THR A 174 6.78 2.94 -7.40
N TYR A 175 6.16 3.75 -8.27
CA TYR A 175 6.30 5.20 -8.31
C TYR A 175 4.93 5.82 -8.53
N SER A 176 4.55 6.73 -7.65
CA SER A 176 3.28 7.46 -7.65
C SER A 176 3.53 8.96 -7.79
N HIS A 177 2.69 9.61 -8.59
CA HIS A 177 2.74 11.06 -8.75
C HIS A 177 2.43 11.80 -7.45
N HIS A 178 1.51 11.31 -6.62
CA HIS A 178 0.97 12.07 -5.48
C HIS A 178 1.23 11.42 -4.12
N ASN A 179 1.73 10.18 -4.08
CA ASN A 179 1.97 9.47 -2.82
C ASN A 179 3.46 9.12 -2.67
N LYS A 180 4.19 9.95 -1.92
CA LYS A 180 5.63 9.78 -1.69
C LYS A 180 5.96 8.49 -0.94
N ASP A 181 5.05 8.04 -0.08
CA ASP A 181 5.28 6.86 0.74
C ASP A 181 5.29 5.59 -0.09
N LEU A 182 4.85 5.61 -1.35
CA LEU A 182 4.91 4.45 -2.25
C LEU A 182 6.19 4.43 -3.10
N ASN A 183 6.84 5.57 -3.29
CA ASN A 183 7.95 5.70 -4.22
C ASN A 183 9.17 4.89 -3.77
N GLY A 184 9.64 4.01 -4.65
CA GLY A 184 10.79 3.14 -4.38
C GLY A 184 10.52 2.01 -3.40
N LYS A 185 9.27 1.82 -2.93
CA LYS A 185 8.92 0.66 -2.12
C LYS A 185 8.79 -0.56 -3.02
N SER A 186 9.60 -1.57 -2.70
CA SER A 186 9.54 -2.89 -3.33
C SER A 186 8.28 -3.63 -2.87
N LEU A 187 7.47 -4.05 -3.83
CA LEU A 187 6.33 -4.92 -3.64
C LEU A 187 6.66 -6.35 -4.11
N SER A 188 5.83 -7.32 -3.74
CA SER A 188 6.00 -8.72 -4.15
C SER A 188 5.78 -8.95 -5.65
N PHE A 189 5.29 -7.95 -6.38
CA PHE A 189 5.07 -8.02 -7.82
C PHE A 189 6.36 -7.73 -8.58
N GLN A 190 7.03 -8.78 -9.07
CA GLN A 190 8.22 -8.67 -9.91
C GLN A 190 7.98 -9.30 -11.28
N PHE A 191 8.69 -8.81 -12.29
CA PHE A 191 8.60 -9.30 -13.67
C PHE A 191 9.92 -9.11 -14.42
N THR A 192 10.09 -9.84 -15.52
CA THR A 192 11.33 -9.91 -16.28
C THR A 192 11.07 -10.03 -17.78
N ASN A 193 12.11 -10.31 -18.56
CA ASN A 193 12.02 -10.58 -19.99
C ASN A 193 10.98 -11.66 -20.31
N ASN A 194 10.27 -11.44 -21.42
CA ASN A 194 9.15 -12.20 -21.94
C ASN A 194 7.85 -12.16 -21.13
N ASP A 195 7.83 -11.55 -19.95
CA ASP A 195 6.58 -11.35 -19.21
C ASP A 195 5.66 -10.37 -19.94
N ILE A 196 4.35 -10.66 -19.87
CA ILE A 196 3.28 -9.78 -20.31
C ILE A 196 2.60 -9.20 -19.08
N ILE A 197 2.67 -7.88 -18.97
CA ILE A 197 2.06 -7.11 -17.89
C ILE A 197 0.77 -6.50 -18.41
N ILE A 198 -0.34 -6.89 -17.80
CA ILE A 198 -1.66 -6.36 -18.09
C ILE A 198 -1.91 -5.23 -17.09
N ILE A 199 -2.26 -4.07 -17.62
CA ILE A 199 -2.53 -2.86 -16.84
C ILE A 199 -4.01 -2.54 -17.01
N GLU A 200 -4.69 -2.45 -15.88
CA GLU A 200 -6.07 -2.00 -15.78
C GLU A 200 -6.12 -0.63 -15.13
N VAL A 201 -6.85 0.29 -15.72
CA VAL A 201 -7.05 1.64 -15.18
C VAL A 201 -8.54 1.88 -15.08
N CYS A 202 -9.01 2.28 -13.90
CA CYS A 202 -10.39 2.69 -13.69
C CYS A 202 -10.42 4.15 -13.24
N ILE A 203 -11.07 4.99 -14.05
CA ILE A 203 -11.13 6.42 -13.79
C ILE A 203 -12.14 6.78 -12.70
N GLU A 204 -13.29 6.09 -12.66
CA GLU A 204 -14.31 6.27 -11.63
C GLU A 204 -13.79 5.90 -10.24
N HIS A 205 -13.04 4.80 -10.16
CA HIS A 205 -12.48 4.30 -8.91
C HIS A 205 -11.07 4.78 -8.62
N LYS A 206 -10.50 5.59 -9.52
CA LYS A 206 -9.20 6.23 -9.34
C LYS A 206 -8.11 5.23 -8.94
N TYR A 207 -8.00 4.12 -9.67
CA TYR A 207 -6.89 3.18 -9.48
C TYR A 207 -6.22 2.76 -10.79
N ILE A 208 -4.98 2.31 -10.65
CA ILE A 208 -4.24 1.50 -11.61
C ILE A 208 -3.91 0.15 -10.97
N LYS A 209 -4.11 -0.94 -11.71
CA LYS A 209 -3.80 -2.30 -11.29
C LYS A 209 -2.87 -2.94 -12.32
N TRP A 210 -1.80 -3.56 -11.85
CA TRP A 210 -0.93 -4.41 -12.65
C TRP A 210 -1.21 -5.88 -12.31
N SER A 211 -1.28 -6.72 -13.33
CA SER A 211 -1.30 -8.18 -13.21
C SER A 211 -0.33 -8.79 -14.23
N ARG A 212 0.14 -10.01 -13.94
CA ARG A 212 0.92 -10.80 -14.91
C ARG A 212 0.00 -11.75 -15.64
N GLN A 213 0.17 -11.89 -16.95
CA GLN A 213 -0.62 -12.84 -17.74
C GLN A 213 -0.45 -14.29 -17.21
N ASN A 214 0.79 -14.70 -16.91
CA ASN A 214 1.09 -16.05 -16.44
C ASN A 214 0.78 -16.28 -14.94
N ASN A 215 0.49 -15.22 -14.18
CA ASN A 215 0.05 -15.31 -12.81
C ASN A 215 -0.93 -14.16 -12.49
N PRO A 216 -2.19 -14.27 -12.92
CA PRO A 216 -3.18 -13.20 -12.75
C PRO A 216 -3.50 -12.87 -11.29
N GLN A 217 -3.18 -13.78 -10.34
CA GLN A 217 -3.38 -13.57 -8.91
C GLN A 217 -2.31 -12.67 -8.30
N ALA A 218 -1.12 -12.64 -8.88
CA ALA A 218 -0.10 -11.67 -8.51
C ALA A 218 -0.53 -10.31 -9.05
N THR A 219 -1.11 -9.48 -8.19
CA THR A 219 -1.56 -8.13 -8.54
C THR A 219 -0.98 -7.07 -7.64
N THR A 220 -0.88 -5.86 -8.15
CA THR A 220 -0.54 -4.67 -7.39
C THR A 220 -1.49 -3.56 -7.81
N VAL A 221 -1.98 -2.78 -6.85
CA VAL A 221 -2.94 -1.70 -7.09
C VAL A 221 -2.42 -0.43 -6.43
N LEU A 222 -2.49 0.68 -7.14
CA LEU A 222 -2.25 2.01 -6.58
C LEU A 222 -3.44 2.93 -6.88
N ASP A 223 -3.71 3.84 -5.95
CA ASP A 223 -4.60 4.96 -6.21
C ASP A 223 -3.94 5.92 -7.23
N ILE A 224 -4.75 6.58 -8.05
CA ILE A 224 -4.32 7.54 -9.08
C ILE A 224 -5.09 8.86 -8.98
N ASP A 225 -4.47 9.94 -9.44
CA ASP A 225 -5.16 11.19 -9.70
C ASP A 225 -5.65 11.17 -11.16
N THR A 226 -6.92 11.51 -11.35
CA THR A 226 -7.61 11.51 -12.65
C THR A 226 -7.99 12.92 -13.11
N SER A 227 -7.49 13.96 -12.40
CA SER A 227 -7.72 15.38 -12.69
C SER A 227 -7.29 15.77 -14.12
N GLN A 228 -6.17 15.22 -14.60
CA GLN A 228 -5.60 15.50 -15.91
C GLN A 228 -5.63 14.28 -16.84
N GLU A 229 -5.37 14.48 -18.14
CA GLU A 229 -5.32 13.38 -19.11
C GLU A 229 -4.16 12.43 -18.80
N LEU A 230 -4.47 11.15 -18.72
CA LEU A 230 -3.52 10.08 -18.48
C LEU A 230 -3.27 9.33 -19.78
N TYR A 231 -2.05 8.85 -19.95
CA TYR A 231 -1.62 8.10 -21.13
C TYR A 231 -0.88 6.84 -20.70
N PRO A 232 -1.07 5.69 -21.37
CA PRO A 232 -0.19 4.55 -21.20
C PRO A 232 1.26 4.96 -21.47
N CYS A 233 2.17 4.57 -20.59
CA CYS A 233 3.57 4.94 -20.71
C CYS A 233 4.50 3.82 -20.23
N VAL A 234 5.72 3.87 -20.75
CA VAL A 234 6.77 2.93 -20.41
C VAL A 234 8.10 3.66 -20.22
N GLY A 235 8.96 3.09 -19.39
CA GLY A 235 10.34 3.51 -19.20
C GLY A 235 11.29 2.39 -19.61
N VAL A 236 12.27 2.73 -20.44
CA VAL A 236 13.34 1.82 -20.89
C VAL A 236 14.70 2.32 -20.38
N TYR A 237 15.59 1.38 -20.06
CA TYR A 237 16.94 1.66 -19.56
C TYR A 237 17.93 0.60 -20.05
N GLY A 238 19.17 0.99 -20.35
CA GLY A 238 20.24 0.09 -20.75
C GLY A 238 19.89 -0.73 -21.99
N GLN A 239 19.39 -0.09 -23.06
CA GLN A 239 18.99 -0.75 -24.31
C GLN A 239 17.80 -1.73 -24.17
N SER A 240 16.99 -1.54 -23.14
CA SER A 240 15.76 -2.32 -22.96
C SER A 240 14.73 -2.04 -24.05
N LYS A 241 13.90 -3.04 -24.33
CA LYS A 241 12.89 -3.06 -25.39
C LYS A 241 11.55 -3.56 -24.85
N ILE A 242 10.49 -2.79 -25.10
CA ILE A 242 9.12 -3.09 -24.67
C ILE A 242 8.19 -3.05 -25.88
N LYS A 243 7.28 -4.01 -25.96
CA LYS A 243 6.24 -4.09 -26.99
C LYS A 243 4.86 -3.87 -26.39
N LEU A 244 4.07 -3.02 -27.02
CA LEU A 244 2.64 -2.84 -26.79
C LEU A 244 1.86 -3.88 -27.59
N LEU A 245 0.91 -4.55 -26.93
CA LEU A 245 0.10 -5.60 -27.54
C LEU A 245 -1.26 -5.06 -28.01
N ASP A 246 -1.67 -5.45 -29.21
CA ASP A 246 -2.99 -5.11 -29.77
C ASP A 246 -4.13 -5.89 -29.13
N ASN A 247 -3.86 -7.14 -28.76
CA ASN A 247 -4.81 -8.01 -28.08
C ASN A 247 -4.23 -8.41 -26.74
N ILE A 248 -5.04 -8.30 -25.68
CA ILE A 248 -4.69 -8.83 -24.37
C ILE A 248 -4.90 -10.34 -24.47
N PRO A 249 -3.85 -11.16 -24.35
CA PRO A 249 -4.02 -12.60 -24.39
C PRO A 249 -4.86 -13.04 -23.19
N ILE A 250 -5.97 -13.70 -23.49
CA ILE A 250 -6.91 -14.30 -22.51
C ILE A 250 -6.29 -15.57 -21.93
#